data_AF-A0A2G9SCY0-F1
#
_entry.id   AF-A0A2G9SCY0-F1
#
_cell.length_a   1.000
_cell.length_b   1.000
_cell.length_c   1.000
_cell.angle_alpha   90.00
_cell.angle_beta   90.00
_cell.angle_gamma   90.00
#
_symmetry.space_group_name_H-M   'P 1'
#
loop_
_entity.id
_entity.type
_entity.pdbx_description
1 polymer ?
#
loop_
_entity_poly.entity_id
_entity_poly.type
_entity_poly.pdbx_seq_one_letter_code
_entity_poly.pdbx_strand_id
1 'polypeptide(L)'
;MEYGEEYIFTLPSAYARSILTVPWVELGGKVNITCAKTGYAATVTFHTKPFYGGKVHRVTAEVKHMPTNTIVCKAQGEWNGTLEFTYSSGETKVIDTTKLSIIRKKIRPLEKQGPSESSYLCSSDVVYDASIP
;
A
#
# COMPACT_ATOMS: atom_id res chain seq x y z
N MET A 1 21.39 -2.70 -0.46
CA MET A 1 21.10 -3.14 0.93
C MET A 1 22.38 -2.94 1.73
N GLU A 2 22.68 -1.71 2.11
CA GLU A 2 24.01 -1.37 2.68
C GLU A 2 24.09 -1.52 4.20
N TYR A 3 22.96 -1.66 4.90
CA TYR A 3 22.93 -1.65 6.36
C TYR A 3 22.50 -2.98 6.99
N GLY A 4 22.24 -4.03 6.21
CA GLY A 4 21.80 -5.33 6.74
C GLY A 4 20.53 -5.23 7.63
N GLU A 5 19.66 -4.27 7.32
CA GLU A 5 18.39 -4.09 8.00
C GLU A 5 17.34 -5.02 7.40
N GLU A 6 16.55 -5.65 8.27
CA GLU A 6 15.44 -6.52 7.90
C GLU A 6 14.14 -5.89 8.40
N TYR A 7 13.19 -5.75 7.48
CA TYR A 7 11.87 -5.19 7.77
C TYR A 7 10.80 -6.26 7.59
N ILE A 8 10.11 -6.58 8.68
CA ILE A 8 8.98 -7.50 8.68
C ILE A 8 7.70 -6.67 8.72
N PHE A 9 6.80 -6.92 7.76
CA PHE A 9 5.52 -6.22 7.68
C PHE A 9 4.35 -7.13 7.39
N THR A 10 3.16 -6.71 7.82
CA THR A 10 1.88 -7.36 7.49
C THR A 10 1.17 -6.64 6.35
N LEU A 11 0.18 -7.30 5.75
CA LEU A 11 -0.66 -6.70 4.72
C LEU A 11 -2.01 -6.23 5.30
N PRO A 12 -2.61 -5.17 4.76
CA PRO A 12 -3.95 -4.77 5.15
C PRO A 12 -4.98 -5.79 4.64
N SER A 13 -6.17 -5.77 5.22
CA SER A 13 -7.32 -6.48 4.66
C SER A 13 -7.87 -5.69 3.47
N ALA A 14 -8.33 -6.39 2.43
CA ALA A 14 -8.99 -5.80 1.28
C ALA A 14 -10.46 -6.23 1.25
N TYR A 15 -11.36 -5.26 1.13
CA TYR A 15 -12.81 -5.45 1.10
C TYR A 15 -13.34 -5.04 -0.27
N ALA A 16 -14.09 -5.94 -0.92
CA ALA A 16 -14.85 -5.58 -2.11
C ALA A 16 -16.13 -4.84 -1.70
N ARG A 17 -16.32 -3.63 -2.22
CA ARG A 17 -17.50 -2.80 -2.00
C ARG A 17 -18.31 -2.70 -3.29
N SER A 18 -19.57 -2.28 -3.17
CA SER A 18 -20.44 -2.00 -4.33
C SER A 18 -20.62 -3.19 -5.28
N ILE A 19 -20.76 -4.41 -4.74
CA ILE A 19 -20.86 -5.65 -5.53
C ILE A 19 -22.09 -5.71 -6.46
N LEU A 20 -23.13 -4.93 -6.18
CA LEU A 20 -24.33 -4.83 -7.02
C LEU A 20 -24.24 -3.70 -8.06
N THR A 21 -23.19 -2.88 -8.01
CA THR A 21 -22.98 -1.75 -8.92
C THR A 21 -21.55 -1.79 -9.46
N VAL A 22 -20.80 -0.68 -9.41
CA VAL A 22 -19.39 -0.66 -9.84
C VAL A 22 -18.52 -1.10 -8.67
N PRO A 23 -17.91 -2.29 -8.71
CA PRO A 23 -17.13 -2.79 -7.59
C PRO A 23 -15.85 -1.96 -7.42
N TRP A 24 -15.47 -1.75 -6.16
CA TRP A 24 -14.20 -1.09 -5.82
C TRP A 24 -13.59 -1.71 -4.57
N VAL A 25 -12.27 -1.58 -4.45
CA VAL A 25 -11.49 -2.14 -3.33
C VAL A 25 -11.30 -1.10 -2.24
N GLU A 26 -11.66 -1.48 -1.03
CA GLU A 26 -11.39 -0.72 0.18
C GLU A 26 -10.35 -1.44 1.05
N LEU A 27 -9.27 -0.76 1.40
CA LEU A 27 -8.29 -1.29 2.35
C LEU A 27 -8.70 -0.95 3.78
N GLY A 28 -8.51 -1.89 4.69
CA GLY A 28 -8.83 -1.72 6.11
C GLY A 28 -7.91 -2.51 7.03
N GLY A 29 -7.91 -2.11 8.30
CA GLY A 29 -7.19 -2.80 9.37
C GLY A 29 -5.79 -2.22 9.63
N LYS A 30 -5.06 -2.88 10.54
CA LYS A 30 -3.74 -2.46 10.99
C LYS A 30 -2.65 -3.24 10.28
N VAL A 31 -1.67 -2.51 9.78
CA VAL A 31 -0.41 -3.00 9.25
C VAL A 31 0.70 -2.64 10.22
N ASN A 32 1.51 -3.62 10.59
CA ASN A 32 2.71 -3.39 11.39
C ASN A 32 3.93 -3.52 10.48
N ILE A 33 4.92 -2.66 10.67
CA ILE A 33 6.23 -2.70 10.01
C ILE A 33 7.26 -2.62 11.13
N THR A 34 8.19 -3.57 11.20
CA THR A 34 9.16 -3.63 12.31
C THR A 34 10.56 -3.90 11.78
N CYS A 35 11.55 -3.28 12.40
CA CYS A 35 12.97 -3.58 12.20
C CYS A 35 13.59 -3.92 13.54
N ALA A 36 13.92 -5.21 13.75
CA ALA A 36 14.49 -5.68 15.01
C ALA A 36 15.85 -5.05 15.30
N LYS A 37 16.66 -4.82 14.25
CA LYS A 37 18.01 -4.26 14.37
C LYS A 37 18.02 -2.84 14.92
N THR A 38 17.13 -1.98 14.42
CA THR A 38 17.09 -0.56 14.82
C THR A 38 16.09 -0.28 15.94
N GLY A 39 15.24 -1.26 16.28
CA GLY A 39 14.19 -1.11 17.29
C GLY A 39 13.02 -0.23 16.85
N TYR A 40 12.97 0.20 15.59
CA TYR A 40 11.85 0.98 15.06
C TYR A 40 10.67 0.09 14.67
N ALA A 41 9.46 0.55 14.99
CA ALA A 41 8.21 -0.06 14.60
C ALA A 41 7.23 1.01 14.13
N ALA A 42 6.53 0.76 13.02
CA ALA A 42 5.44 1.59 12.55
C ALA A 42 4.14 0.79 12.57
N THR A 43 3.07 1.43 13.05
CA THR A 43 1.70 0.91 12.94
C THR A 43 0.92 1.82 12.01
N VAL A 44 0.52 1.31 10.86
CA VAL A 44 -0.32 1.99 9.86
C VAL A 44 -1.73 1.44 9.99
N THR A 45 -2.73 2.31 10.12
CA THR A 45 -4.15 1.95 10.18
C THR A 45 -4.84 2.44 8.93
N PHE A 46 -5.37 1.50 8.14
CA PHE A 46 -6.25 1.78 7.01
C PHE A 46 -7.69 1.87 7.52
N HIS A 47 -8.31 3.01 7.29
CA HIS A 47 -9.68 3.28 7.75
C HIS A 47 -10.66 2.95 6.64
N THR A 48 -11.59 2.03 6.93
CA THR A 48 -12.75 1.79 6.08
C THR A 48 -13.73 2.95 6.23
N LYS A 49 -14.38 3.34 5.14
CA LYS A 49 -15.41 4.37 5.13
C LYS A 49 -16.59 3.93 6.02
N PRO A 50 -16.99 4.74 7.01
CA PRO A 50 -18.19 4.46 7.78
C PRO A 50 -19.45 4.60 6.91
N PHE A 51 -20.56 3.99 7.36
CA PHE A 51 -21.83 4.01 6.61
C PHE A 51 -22.39 5.43 6.43
N TYR A 52 -22.17 6.32 7.39
CA TYR A 52 -22.69 7.69 7.39
C TYR A 52 -21.57 8.69 7.03
N GLY A 53 -21.37 8.91 5.74
CA GLY A 53 -20.40 9.89 5.25
C GLY A 53 -18.94 9.52 5.49
N GLY A 54 -18.03 10.47 5.23
CA GLY A 54 -16.58 10.29 5.40
C GLY A 54 -15.83 10.03 4.08
N LYS A 55 -14.52 10.25 4.14
CA LYS A 55 -13.59 10.06 3.01
C LYS A 55 -13.14 8.60 2.92
N VAL A 56 -13.02 8.11 1.68
CA VAL A 56 -12.41 6.81 1.38
C VAL A 56 -10.88 6.91 1.50
N HIS A 57 -10.20 5.76 1.55
CA HIS A 57 -8.74 5.65 1.46
C HIS A 57 -7.94 6.36 2.56
N ARG A 58 -8.59 6.68 3.69
CA ARG A 58 -7.92 7.34 4.80
C ARG A 58 -6.94 6.39 5.51
N VAL A 59 -5.78 6.92 5.86
CA VAL A 59 -4.75 6.24 6.67
C VAL A 59 -4.27 7.12 7.81
N THR A 60 -3.86 6.48 8.90
CA THR A 60 -3.09 7.10 9.99
C THR A 60 -1.96 6.17 10.36
N ALA A 61 -0.77 6.70 10.63
CA ALA A 61 0.38 5.92 11.03
C ALA A 61 1.11 6.55 12.22
N GLU A 62 1.76 5.71 13.01
CA GLU A 62 2.64 6.12 14.10
C GLU A 62 3.92 5.30 14.02
N VAL A 63 5.06 5.96 14.05
CA VAL A 63 6.39 5.36 14.07
C VAL A 63 6.99 5.56 15.46
N LYS A 64 7.42 4.47 16.09
CA LYS A 64 8.00 4.43 17.42
C LYS A 64 9.39 3.84 17.41
N HIS A 65 10.24 4.33 18.29
CA HIS A 65 11.41 3.60 18.74
C HIS A 65 10.99 2.76 19.96
N MET A 66 10.92 1.44 19.78
CA MET A 66 10.38 0.51 20.78
C MET A 66 11.17 0.51 22.10
N PRO A 67 12.52 0.55 22.12
CA PRO A 67 13.28 0.57 23.37
C PRO A 67 13.00 1.77 24.28
N THR A 68 12.79 2.95 23.69
CA THR A 68 12.52 4.19 24.45
C THR A 68 11.02 4.51 24.54
N ASN A 69 10.17 3.74 23.85
CA ASN A 69 8.74 4.00 23.69
C ASN A 69 8.42 5.43 23.20
N THR A 70 9.33 6.03 22.42
CA THR A 70 9.16 7.39 21.90
C THR A 70 8.56 7.35 20.51
N ILE A 71 7.56 8.19 20.28
CA ILE A 71 6.99 8.42 18.94
C ILE A 71 7.91 9.40 18.22
N VAL A 72 8.44 8.99 17.07
CA VAL A 72 9.35 9.81 16.26
C VAL A 72 8.66 10.48 15.08
N CYS A 73 7.56 9.87 14.60
CA CYS A 73 6.80 10.39 13.48
C CYS A 73 5.34 9.91 13.57
N LYS A 74 4.42 10.79 13.21
CA LYS A 74 3.02 10.46 12.91
C LYS A 74 2.74 10.80 11.47
N ALA A 75 1.90 10.02 10.81
CA ALA A 75 1.43 10.35 9.47
C ALA A 75 -0.09 10.21 9.38
N GLN A 76 -0.73 10.99 8.51
CA GLN A 76 -2.16 10.92 8.25
C GLN A 76 -2.49 11.42 6.85
N GLY A 77 -3.62 10.98 6.31
CA GLY A 77 -4.10 11.46 5.01
C GLY A 77 -4.77 10.37 4.20
N GLU A 78 -4.60 10.43 2.89
CA GLU A 78 -5.21 9.52 1.91
C GLU A 78 -4.08 8.76 1.18
N TRP A 79 -4.09 7.41 1.22
CA TRP A 79 -2.97 6.62 0.69
C TRP A 79 -2.81 6.71 -0.83
N ASN A 80 -3.88 7.10 -1.53
CA ASN A 80 -3.91 7.39 -2.96
C ASN A 80 -4.00 8.89 -3.29
N GLY A 81 -3.72 9.75 -2.31
CA GLY A 81 -3.76 11.20 -2.45
C GLY A 81 -2.61 11.83 -1.69
N THR A 82 -2.94 12.69 -0.72
CA THR A 82 -1.94 13.42 0.07
C THR A 82 -1.73 12.76 1.44
N LEU A 83 -0.47 12.59 1.82
CA LEU A 83 -0.03 12.16 3.14
C LEU A 83 0.74 13.29 3.81
N GLU A 84 0.37 13.59 5.05
CA GLU A 84 1.06 14.55 5.93
C GLU A 84 1.79 13.79 7.02
N PHE A 85 3.03 14.17 7.27
CA PHE A 85 3.91 13.62 8.29
C PHE A 85 4.25 14.72 9.29
N THR A 86 4.23 14.39 10.58
CA THR A 86 4.62 15.25 11.69
C THR A 86 5.70 14.54 12.50
N TYR A 87 6.89 15.12 12.58
CA TYR A 87 8.02 14.57 13.30
C TYR A 87 8.07 15.10 14.74
N SER A 88 8.73 14.37 15.62
CA SER A 88 8.93 14.80 17.02
C SER A 88 9.72 16.12 17.15
N SER A 89 10.45 16.52 16.12
CA SER A 89 11.11 17.83 16.03
C SER A 89 10.15 19.01 15.83
N GLY A 90 8.88 18.74 15.52
CA GLY A 90 7.90 19.75 15.08
C GLY A 90 7.90 20.00 13.58
N GLU A 91 8.84 19.42 12.83
CA GLU A 91 8.85 19.47 11.37
C GLU A 91 7.64 18.73 10.79
N THR A 92 7.06 19.29 9.73
CA THR A 92 6.03 18.63 8.94
C THR A 92 6.48 18.44 7.50
N LYS A 93 6.04 17.33 6.89
CA LYS A 93 6.31 17.02 5.49
C LYS A 93 5.04 16.52 4.83
N VAL A 94 4.77 17.01 3.62
CA VAL A 94 3.62 16.61 2.82
C VAL A 94 4.10 15.87 1.58
N ILE A 95 3.50 14.72 1.30
CA ILE A 95 3.75 13.91 0.11
C ILE A 95 2.44 13.78 -0.66
N ASP A 96 2.45 14.23 -1.90
CA ASP A 96 1.36 14.04 -2.85
C ASP A 96 1.69 12.84 -3.75
N THR A 97 1.01 11.72 -3.50
CA THR A 97 1.27 10.46 -4.21
C THR A 97 0.91 10.52 -5.69
N THR A 98 0.03 11.45 -6.09
CA THR A 98 -0.39 11.64 -7.48
C THR A 98 0.69 12.29 -8.35
N LYS A 99 1.66 12.96 -7.72
CA LYS A 99 2.79 13.63 -8.38
C LYS A 99 4.05 12.78 -8.43
N LEU A 100 4.06 11.62 -7.78
CA LEU A 100 5.21 10.71 -7.79
C LEU A 100 5.29 9.98 -9.14
N SER A 101 6.51 9.81 -9.66
CA SER A 101 6.72 9.09 -10.90
C SER A 101 6.46 7.59 -10.73
N ILE A 102 5.59 7.04 -11.57
CA ILE A 102 5.30 5.60 -11.59
C ILE A 102 6.40 4.89 -12.36
N ILE A 103 7.29 4.19 -11.64
CA ILE A 103 8.30 3.34 -12.24
C ILE A 103 7.67 1.98 -12.59
N ARG A 104 7.44 1.75 -13.87
CA ARG A 104 6.87 0.48 -14.35
C ARG A 104 7.91 -0.63 -14.27
N LYS A 105 7.47 -1.83 -13.85
CA LYS A 105 8.28 -3.05 -13.94
C LYS A 105 8.66 -3.29 -15.41
N LYS A 106 9.95 -3.49 -15.69
CA LYS A 106 10.41 -3.97 -17.01
C LYS A 106 10.12 -5.46 -17.13
N ILE A 107 9.39 -5.85 -18.16
CA ILE A 107 9.03 -7.24 -18.45
C ILE A 107 9.65 -7.60 -19.80
N ARG A 108 10.09 -8.85 -19.96
CA ARG A 108 10.59 -9.35 -21.25
C ARG A 108 9.46 -9.36 -22.29
N PRO A 109 9.75 -9.18 -23.59
CA PRO A 109 8.78 -9.40 -24.66
C PRO A 109 8.13 -10.79 -24.56
N LEU A 110 6.86 -10.91 -24.94
CA LEU A 110 6.07 -12.15 -24.78
C LEU A 110 6.71 -13.35 -25.47
N GLU A 111 7.35 -13.13 -26.63
CA GLU A 111 8.02 -14.16 -27.42
C GLU A 111 9.22 -14.79 -26.70
N LYS A 112 9.70 -14.11 -25.63
CA LYS A 112 10.82 -14.55 -24.79
C LYS A 112 10.38 -14.97 -23.39
N GLN A 113 9.08 -15.10 -23.14
CA GLN A 113 8.54 -15.57 -21.88
C GLN A 113 8.24 -17.07 -21.95
N GLY A 114 8.44 -17.77 -20.83
CA GLY A 114 8.12 -19.18 -20.71
C GLY A 114 6.60 -19.44 -20.58
N PRO A 115 6.13 -20.68 -20.84
CA PRO A 115 4.71 -21.04 -20.82
C PRO A 115 3.98 -20.75 -19.50
N SER A 116 4.68 -20.78 -18.36
CA SER A 116 4.10 -20.53 -17.03
C SER A 116 4.34 -19.10 -16.52
N GLU A 117 4.94 -18.22 -17.32
CA GLU A 117 5.05 -16.81 -16.96
C GLU A 117 3.68 -16.14 -17.08
N SER A 118 3.29 -15.36 -16.06
CA SER A 118 1.91 -14.84 -15.93
C SER A 118 1.42 -14.09 -17.17
N SER A 119 2.26 -13.27 -17.78
CA SER A 119 1.86 -12.48 -18.95
C SER A 119 1.71 -13.34 -20.21
N TYR A 120 2.53 -14.38 -20.37
CA TYR A 120 2.37 -15.35 -21.45
C TYR A 120 1.14 -16.23 -21.23
N LEU A 121 1.01 -16.83 -20.05
CA LEU A 121 -0.10 -17.73 -19.70
C LEU A 121 -1.44 -17.03 -19.91
N CYS A 122 -1.64 -15.86 -19.29
CA CYS A 122 -2.89 -15.12 -19.38
C CYS A 122 -3.10 -14.44 -20.74
N SER A 123 -2.09 -14.33 -21.61
CA SER A 123 -2.30 -13.84 -22.98
C SER A 123 -3.20 -14.77 -23.79
N SER A 124 -3.15 -16.08 -23.51
CA SER A 124 -4.02 -17.07 -24.16
C SER A 124 -5.43 -17.07 -23.58
N ASP A 125 -5.58 -16.81 -22.27
CA ASP A 125 -6.89 -16.72 -21.60
C ASP A 125 -7.68 -15.45 -22.00
N VAL A 126 -6.98 -14.34 -22.25
CA VAL A 126 -7.61 -13.07 -22.69
C VAL A 126 -8.20 -13.18 -24.11
N VAL A 127 -7.69 -14.09 -24.95
CA VAL A 127 -8.23 -14.31 -26.30
C VAL A 127 -9.53 -15.13 -26.28
N TYR A 128 -9.73 -16.00 -25.28
CA TYR A 128 -10.96 -16.80 -25.18
C TYR A 128 -12.19 -15.99 -24.73
N ASP A 129 -12.00 -14.89 -23.99
CA ASP A 129 -13.11 -14.02 -23.53
C ASP A 129 -13.60 -13.03 -24.61
N ALA A 130 -12.91 -12.91 -25.75
CA ALA A 130 -13.36 -12.10 -26.88
C ALA A 130 -14.25 -12.87 -27.88
N SER A 131 -14.69 -14.09 -27.52
CA SER A 131 -15.44 -14.99 -28.42
C SER A 131 -16.80 -15.46 -27.89
N ILE A 132 -17.33 -14.82 -26.85
CA ILE A 132 -18.73 -15.00 -26.43
C ILE A 132 -19.57 -13.85 -27.02
N PRO A 133 -20.60 -14.14 -27.84
CA PRO A 133 -21.42 -13.14 -28.52
C PRO A 133 -22.25 -12.27 -27.57
#